data_AF-A0A950AMZ8-F1
#
_entry.id   AF-A0A950AMZ8-F1
#
_cell.length_a   1.000
_cell.length_b   1.000
_cell.length_c   1.000
_cell.angle_alpha   90.00
_cell.angle_beta   90.00
_cell.angle_gamma   90.00
#
_symmetry.space_group_name_H-M   'P 1'
#
loop_
_entity.id
_entity.type
_entity.pdbx_description
1 polymer ?
#
loop_
_entity_poly.entity_id
_entity_poly.type
_entity_poly.pdbx_seq_one_letter_code
_entity_poly.pdbx_strand_id
1 'polypeptide(L)'
;MSTPSRVRRPRPARGAPSSRLILMINQTLYEIRPLACDPTIAEKAYRLDKEDGSVYDVSQTPHGPLCDCPDFVFRRDGLDPSGCKHVKALLAHGLIEGHRADVAAARG
;
A
#
# COMPACT_ATOMS: atom_id res chain seq x y z
N MET A 1 34.67 -36.57 -35.26
CA MET A 1 33.23 -36.75 -35.00
C MET A 1 32.95 -36.12 -33.64
N SER A 2 32.37 -34.92 -33.59
CA SER A 2 32.17 -34.16 -32.35
C SER A 2 30.69 -34.16 -31.97
N THR A 3 30.37 -34.65 -30.77
CA THR A 3 29.01 -34.67 -30.21
C THR A 3 28.56 -33.26 -29.78
N PRO A 4 27.32 -32.83 -30.09
CA PRO A 4 26.82 -31.54 -29.64
C PRO A 4 26.49 -31.56 -28.14
N SER A 5 27.03 -30.57 -27.42
CA SER A 5 26.75 -30.32 -26.01
C SER A 5 25.30 -29.87 -25.82
N ARG A 6 24.54 -30.58 -24.99
CA ARG A 6 23.13 -30.33 -24.73
C ARG A 6 23.01 -29.14 -23.77
N VAL A 7 22.62 -27.97 -24.30
CA VAL A 7 22.31 -26.79 -23.48
C VAL A 7 21.13 -27.13 -22.55
N ARG A 8 21.37 -27.14 -21.24
CA ARG A 8 20.31 -27.33 -20.24
C ARG A 8 19.43 -26.08 -20.22
N ARG A 9 18.17 -26.22 -20.64
CA ARG A 9 17.13 -25.21 -20.38
C ARG A 9 16.92 -25.09 -18.87
N PRO A 10 16.89 -23.87 -18.30
CA PRO A 10 16.54 -23.69 -16.89
C PRO A 10 15.11 -24.20 -16.66
N ARG A 11 14.96 -25.05 -15.65
CA ARG A 11 13.68 -25.58 -15.21
C ARG A 11 12.92 -24.44 -14.52
N PRO A 12 11.67 -24.10 -14.89
CA PRO A 12 10.92 -23.09 -14.16
C PRO A 12 10.82 -23.55 -12.70
N ALA A 13 11.22 -22.67 -11.77
CA ALA A 13 11.10 -22.94 -10.34
C ALA A 13 9.63 -23.31 -10.05
N ARG A 14 9.40 -24.37 -9.27
CA ARG A 14 8.08 -24.67 -8.73
C ARG A 14 7.53 -23.37 -8.12
N GLY A 15 6.30 -23.02 -8.49
CA GLY A 15 5.70 -21.69 -8.34
C GLY A 15 6.06 -21.01 -7.03
N ALA A 16 6.54 -19.77 -7.14
CA ALA A 16 6.80 -18.91 -5.99
C ALA A 16 5.56 -18.85 -5.09
N PRO A 17 5.72 -18.78 -3.76
CA PRO A 17 4.59 -18.64 -2.86
C PRO A 17 3.80 -17.37 -3.19
N SER A 18 2.49 -17.50 -3.39
CA SER A 18 1.59 -16.36 -3.52
C SER A 18 0.95 -16.05 -2.17
N SER A 19 1.16 -14.83 -1.67
CA SER A 19 0.47 -14.30 -0.49
C SER A 19 -0.36 -13.08 -0.88
N ARG A 20 -1.50 -12.90 -0.22
CA ARG A 20 -2.33 -11.70 -0.33
C ARG A 20 -2.53 -11.10 1.05
N LEU A 21 -2.63 -9.78 1.12
CA LEU A 21 -2.97 -9.06 2.34
C LEU A 21 -4.40 -8.56 2.21
N ILE A 22 -5.23 -8.93 3.19
CA ILE A 22 -6.62 -8.46 3.28
C ILE A 22 -6.75 -7.68 4.57
N LEU A 23 -7.23 -6.45 4.47
CA LEU A 23 -7.46 -5.57 5.61
C LEU A 23 -8.97 -5.39 5.82
N MET A 24 -9.41 -5.63 7.05
CA MET A 24 -10.79 -5.39 7.45
C MET A 24 -10.90 -4.02 8.13
N ILE A 25 -11.73 -3.13 7.57
CA ILE A 25 -11.98 -1.78 8.10
C ILE A 25 -13.48 -1.64 8.34
N ASN A 26 -13.90 -1.52 9.60
CA ASN A 26 -15.32 -1.45 9.99
C ASN A 26 -16.17 -2.52 9.28
N GLN A 27 -15.78 -3.79 9.40
CA GLN A 27 -16.44 -4.97 8.80
C GLN A 27 -16.40 -5.05 7.27
N THR A 28 -15.74 -4.10 6.59
CA THR A 28 -15.52 -4.14 5.14
C THR A 28 -14.15 -4.72 4.84
N LEU A 29 -14.07 -5.73 3.97
CA LEU A 29 -12.81 -6.30 3.51
C LEU A 29 -12.25 -5.52 2.32
N TYR A 30 -10.95 -5.27 2.36
CA TYR A 30 -10.17 -4.66 1.30
C TYR A 30 -8.97 -5.54 1.00
N GLU A 31 -8.79 -5.95 -0.26
CA GLU A 31 -7.51 -6.50 -0.71
C GLU A 31 -6.51 -5.36 -0.88
N ILE A 32 -5.32 -5.50 -0.28
CA ILE A 32 -4.28 -4.47 -0.34
C ILE A 32 -3.17 -4.90 -1.28
N ARG A 33 -2.80 -3.99 -2.19
CA ARG A 33 -1.69 -4.18 -3.12
C ARG A 33 -0.73 -2.99 -3.06
N PRO A 34 0.59 -3.19 -2.93
CA PRO A 34 1.54 -2.10 -3.07
C PRO A 34 1.51 -1.57 -4.50
N LEU A 35 1.64 -0.24 -4.63
CA LEU A 35 1.79 0.44 -5.91
C LEU A 35 3.22 0.94 -6.04
N ALA A 36 3.76 0.87 -7.27
CA ALA A 36 5.00 1.56 -7.58
C ALA A 36 4.74 3.07 -7.57
N CYS A 37 5.55 3.81 -6.83
CA CYS A 37 5.50 5.27 -6.78
C CYS A 37 6.88 5.87 -7.06
N ASP A 38 6.88 7.08 -7.61
CA ASP A 38 8.10 7.87 -7.72
C ASP A 38 8.51 8.32 -6.30
N PRO A 39 9.75 8.01 -5.86
CA PRO A 39 10.22 8.34 -4.51
C PRO A 39 10.28 9.85 -4.23
N THR A 40 10.25 10.70 -5.26
CA THR A 40 10.16 12.17 -5.11
C THR A 40 8.74 12.64 -4.79
N ILE A 41 7.72 11.83 -5.09
CA ILE A 41 6.31 12.16 -4.90
C ILE A 41 5.76 11.46 -3.65
N ALA A 42 6.04 10.17 -3.49
CA ALA A 42 5.56 9.37 -2.38
C ALA A 42 6.59 8.30 -1.98
N GLU A 43 6.73 8.09 -0.68
CA GLU A 43 7.61 7.05 -0.12
C GLU A 43 6.98 5.65 -0.26
N LYS A 44 5.64 5.58 -0.12
CA LYS A 44 4.86 4.34 -0.23
C LYS A 44 3.51 4.65 -0.85
N ALA A 45 2.96 3.73 -1.62
CA ALA A 45 1.60 3.79 -2.11
C ALA A 45 0.95 2.41 -2.09
N TYR A 46 -0.35 2.37 -1.81
CA TYR A 46 -1.15 1.16 -1.75
C TYR A 46 -2.48 1.36 -2.44
N ARG A 47 -2.94 0.32 -3.12
CA ARG A 47 -4.29 0.19 -3.66
C ARG A 47 -5.11 -0.69 -2.73
N LEU A 48 -6.31 -0.24 -2.43
CA LEU A 48 -7.31 -0.94 -1.64
C LEU A 48 -8.48 -1.29 -2.56
N ASP A 49 -8.63 -2.57 -2.86
CA ASP A 49 -9.73 -3.09 -3.67
C ASP A 49 -10.82 -3.62 -2.73
N LYS A 50 -12.00 -3.02 -2.80
CA LYS A 50 -13.19 -3.49 -2.09
C LYS A 50 -13.92 -4.55 -2.93
N GLU A 51 -14.63 -5.46 -2.28
CA GLU A 51 -15.41 -6.52 -2.94
C GLU A 51 -16.43 -6.00 -3.97
N ASP A 52 -16.99 -4.80 -3.75
CA ASP A 52 -17.96 -4.18 -4.67
C ASP A 52 -17.32 -3.56 -5.92
N GLY A 53 -16.00 -3.71 -6.10
CA GLY A 53 -15.24 -3.14 -7.21
C GLY A 53 -14.78 -1.70 -6.98
N SER A 54 -15.11 -1.08 -5.84
CA SER A 54 -14.54 0.22 -5.49
C SER A 54 -13.05 0.09 -5.22
N VAL A 55 -12.28 1.00 -5.79
CA VAL A 55 -10.82 1.05 -5.64
C VAL A 55 -10.46 2.39 -5.02
N TYR A 56 -9.56 2.36 -4.03
CA TYR A 56 -9.00 3.55 -3.43
C TYR A 56 -7.48 3.44 -3.36
N ASP A 57 -6.80 4.50 -3.76
CA ASP A 57 -5.36 4.62 -3.63
C ASP A 57 -5.00 5.49 -2.41
N VAL A 58 -4.03 5.02 -1.64
CA VAL A 58 -3.47 5.70 -0.47
C VAL A 58 -1.97 5.87 -0.68
N SER A 59 -1.48 7.11 -0.59
CA SER A 59 -0.04 7.42 -0.73
C SER A 59 0.51 8.12 0.51
N GLN A 60 1.72 7.73 0.90
CA GLN A 60 2.51 8.43 1.91
C GLN A 60 3.38 9.46 1.21
N THR A 61 2.98 10.73 1.25
CA THR A 61 3.75 11.83 0.67
C THR A 61 4.59 12.54 1.74
N PRO A 62 5.59 13.36 1.36
CA PRO A 62 6.35 14.18 2.32
C PRO A 62 5.49 15.12 3.18
N HIS A 63 4.29 15.48 2.69
CA HIS A 63 3.35 16.37 3.39
C HIS A 63 2.33 15.61 4.24
N GLY A 64 2.38 14.27 4.24
CA GLY A 64 1.44 13.40 4.95
C GLY A 64 0.72 12.42 4.04
N PRO A 65 -0.14 11.57 4.62
CA PRO A 65 -0.89 10.56 3.88
C PRO A 65 -2.04 11.20 3.09
N LEU A 66 -2.18 10.79 1.83
CA LEU A 66 -3.28 11.17 0.95
C LEU A 66 -4.13 9.94 0.58
N CYS A 67 -5.43 10.12 0.42
CA CYS A 67 -6.34 9.09 -0.07
C CYS A 67 -7.33 9.68 -1.08
N ASP A 68 -7.61 8.95 -2.15
CA ASP A 68 -8.56 9.39 -3.19
C ASP A 68 -10.04 9.13 -2.85
N CYS A 69 -10.33 8.52 -1.69
CA CYS A 69 -11.71 8.20 -1.34
C CYS A 69 -12.54 9.48 -1.11
N PRO A 70 -13.84 9.48 -1.43
CA PRO A 70 -14.68 10.67 -1.29
C PRO A 70 -14.67 11.30 0.11
N ASP A 71 -14.60 10.49 1.17
CA ASP A 71 -14.53 11.02 2.54
C ASP A 71 -13.25 11.84 2.77
N PHE A 72 -12.12 11.42 2.19
CA PHE A 72 -10.87 12.16 2.31
C PHE A 72 -10.95 13.47 1.52
N VAL A 73 -11.21 13.36 0.21
CA VAL A 73 -11.17 14.48 -0.74
C VAL A 73 -12.13 15.59 -0.35
N PHE A 74 -13.35 15.26 0.11
CA PHE A 74 -14.37 16.28 0.37
C PHE A 74 -14.46 16.73 1.84
N ARG A 75 -13.86 16.00 2.79
CA ARG A 75 -14.07 16.27 4.23
C ARG A 75 -12.83 16.31 5.09
N ARG A 76 -11.69 15.81 4.62
CA ARG A 76 -10.49 15.61 5.46
C ARG A 76 -9.24 16.25 4.89
N ASP A 77 -9.13 16.38 3.57
CA ASP A 77 -7.98 16.99 2.93
C ASP A 77 -7.75 18.41 3.47
N GLY A 78 -6.56 18.65 4.04
CA GLY A 78 -6.18 19.89 4.71
C GLY A 78 -6.95 20.25 6.00
N LEU A 79 -7.93 19.44 6.44
CA LEU A 79 -8.81 19.74 7.57
C LEU A 79 -8.64 18.80 8.77
N ASP A 80 -8.33 17.52 8.52
CA ASP A 80 -8.23 16.51 9.57
C ASP A 80 -6.91 15.72 9.42
N PRO A 81 -5.92 15.95 10.31
CA PRO A 81 -4.62 15.28 10.24
C PRO A 81 -4.72 13.77 10.47
N SER A 82 -5.83 13.29 11.05
CA SER A 82 -6.06 11.87 11.28
C SER A 82 -6.49 11.11 10.01
N GLY A 83 -6.92 11.82 8.96
CA GLY A 83 -7.31 11.25 7.67
C GLY A 83 -8.61 10.44 7.68
N CYS A 84 -8.89 9.77 6.55
CA CYS A 84 -10.04 8.90 6.40
C CYS A 84 -9.81 7.53 7.06
N LYS A 85 -10.85 6.69 7.11
CA LYS A 85 -10.76 5.33 7.68
C LYS A 85 -9.66 4.46 7.03
N HIS A 86 -9.36 4.67 5.75
CA HIS A 86 -8.32 3.93 5.05
C HIS A 86 -6.95 4.33 5.60
N VAL A 87 -6.62 5.62 5.61
CA VAL A 87 -5.38 6.15 6.19
C VAL A 87 -5.17 5.66 7.62
N LYS A 88 -6.19 5.78 8.48
CA LYS A 88 -6.15 5.31 9.87
C LYS A 88 -5.81 3.82 9.99
N ALA A 89 -6.40 3.00 9.14
CA ALA A 89 -6.14 1.57 9.13
C ALA A 89 -4.72 1.25 8.66
N LEU A 90 -4.23 1.88 7.58
CA LEU A 90 -2.84 1.66 7.13
C LEU A 90 -1.82 2.11 8.20
N LEU A 91 -2.09 3.23 8.88
CA LEU A 91 -1.26 3.71 9.99
C LEU A 91 -1.22 2.70 11.14
N ALA A 92 -2.38 2.22 11.58
CA ALA A 92 -2.49 1.26 12.68
C ALA A 92 -1.76 -0.07 12.39
N HIS A 93 -1.64 -0.44 11.11
CA HIS A 93 -0.92 -1.64 10.66
C HIS A 93 0.54 -1.37 10.21
N GLY A 94 1.04 -0.14 10.36
CA GLY A 94 2.42 0.22 10.01
C GLY A 94 2.74 0.15 8.51
N LEU A 95 1.71 0.15 7.65
CA LEU A 95 1.89 0.14 6.20
C LEU A 95 2.35 1.51 5.69
N ILE A 96 1.88 2.57 6.33
CA ILE A 96 2.32 3.96 6.14
C ILE A 96 2.61 4.59 7.50
N GLU A 97 3.32 5.71 7.49
CA GLU A 97 3.67 6.47 8.69
C GLU A 97 2.80 7.73 8.81
N GLY A 98 2.56 8.15 10.06
CA GLY A 98 1.89 9.42 10.35
C GLY A 98 2.79 10.59 9.97
N HIS A 99 2.26 11.81 10.06
CA HIS A 99 3.09 12.99 9.78
C HIS A 99 4.36 12.93 10.66
N ARG A 100 5.54 13.15 10.07
CA ARG A 100 6.84 13.05 10.77
C ARG A 100 6.92 13.86 12.07
N ALA A 101 6.02 14.82 12.30
CA ALA A 101 5.89 15.54 13.57
C ALA A 101 5.46 14.64 14.75
N ASP A 102 4.64 13.61 14.49
CA ASP A 102 4.10 12.72 15.54
C ASP A 102 5.09 11.60 15.93
N VAL A 103 5.95 11.18 14.99
CA VAL A 103 6.94 10.10 15.19
C VAL A 103 8.06 10.54 16.15
N ALA A 104 8.36 11.84 16.23
CA ALA A 104 9.32 12.38 17.19
C ALA A 104 8.79 12.36 18.64
N ALA A 105 7.48 12.40 18.84
CA ALA A 105 6.85 12.43 20.16
C ALA A 105 6.67 11.03 20.79
N ALA A 106 6.57 9.97 19.98
CA ALA A 106 6.32 8.60 20.46
C ALA A 106 7.60 7.82 20.89
N ARG A 107 8.78 8.46 20.87
CA ARG A 107 10.07 7.88 21.30
C ARG A 107 10.68 8.56 22.53
N GLY A 108 9.89 9.36 23.26
CA GLY A 108 10.28 10.05 24.51
C GLY A 108 9.80 9.33 25.75
#